data_AF-A0A8D9B528-F1
#
_entry.id   AF-A0A8D9B528-F1
#
_cell.length_a   1.000
_cell.length_b   1.000
_cell.length_c   1.000
_cell.angle_alpha   90.00
_cell.angle_beta   90.00
_cell.angle_gamma   90.00
#
_symmetry.space_group_name_H-M   'P 1'
#
loop_
_entity.id
_entity.type
_entity.pdbx_description
1 polymer ?
#
loop_
_entity_poly.entity_id
_entity_poly.type
_entity_poly.pdbx_seq_one_letter_code
_entity_poly.pdbx_strand_id
1 'polypeptide(L)'
;MVHENENNSEPNQIFSLEQGGLIHMWTIFRSAICGQKSKHYTTVDLGQSYWGDVRLILVKRLRVNSASRSLDLECTCMTVFNQDIFVGTSKGVVQHLSSTSSTSIPNSYLSNTEELLSVKCIEHCPYDKEYFLVGFSNGQIKMYNRKREKPLISFAGTGNPNDPAVDVRYICWSKHRLGLFFVLDSDARLHLWDLCKSDMYPLYSISLQFAKVTNLDLSPYFDRNAVQSSFLVLGTSSGHVEVHRIRKELGKQSDAEFKKDRNKFMKYVSIL
;
A
#
# COMPACT_ATOMS: atom_id res chain seq x y z
N MET A 1 -8.80 13.58 -27.58
CA MET A 1 -8.70 12.21 -28.12
C MET A 1 -7.23 11.97 -28.38
N VAL A 2 -6.55 11.29 -27.45
CA VAL A 2 -5.14 10.95 -27.58
C VAL A 2 -5.11 9.49 -28.03
N HIS A 3 -4.62 9.25 -29.24
CA HIS A 3 -4.24 7.92 -29.70
C HIS A 3 -3.05 7.48 -28.84
N GLU A 4 -3.27 6.56 -27.91
CA GLU A 4 -2.18 5.82 -27.27
C GLU A 4 -1.64 4.79 -28.27
N ASN A 5 -0.34 4.86 -28.51
CA ASN A 5 0.41 3.87 -29.29
C ASN A 5 0.37 2.51 -28.56
N GLU A 6 -0.35 1.53 -29.12
CA GLU A 6 -0.55 0.16 -28.59
C GLU A 6 0.69 -0.76 -28.60
N ASN A 7 1.92 -0.25 -28.80
CA ASN A 7 3.07 -1.12 -29.09
C ASN A 7 4.08 -1.35 -27.96
N ASN A 8 3.77 -1.02 -26.69
CA ASN A 8 4.56 -1.54 -25.57
C ASN A 8 3.86 -1.44 -24.19
N SER A 9 2.60 -1.84 -24.07
CA SER A 9 1.95 -1.90 -22.75
C SER A 9 2.44 -3.14 -21.99
N GLU A 10 3.02 -2.97 -20.80
CA GLU A 10 3.32 -4.08 -19.91
C GLU A 10 2.05 -4.93 -19.66
N PRO A 11 2.19 -6.27 -19.59
CA PRO A 11 1.04 -7.13 -19.38
C PRO A 11 0.37 -6.83 -18.03
N ASN A 12 -0.96 -6.78 -18.00
CA ASN A 12 -1.72 -6.63 -16.76
C ASN A 12 -1.52 -7.88 -15.89
N GLN A 13 -0.86 -7.73 -14.75
CA GLN A 13 -0.51 -8.82 -13.86
C GLN A 13 -1.28 -8.77 -12.53
N ILE A 14 -1.60 -9.94 -12.01
CA ILE A 14 -2.17 -10.15 -10.68
C ILE A 14 -1.20 -11.00 -9.88
N PHE A 15 -1.04 -10.66 -8.61
CA PHE A 15 -0.21 -11.42 -7.67
C PHE A 15 -1.10 -11.91 -6.53
N SER A 16 -0.87 -13.15 -6.08
CA SER A 16 -1.37 -13.63 -4.79
C SER A 16 -0.20 -14.13 -3.97
N LEU A 17 -0.41 -14.11 -2.65
CA LEU A 17 0.51 -14.63 -1.67
C LEU A 17 -0.22 -15.65 -0.80
N GLU A 18 0.35 -16.83 -0.67
CA GLU A 18 -0.03 -17.80 0.36
C GLU A 18 0.68 -17.47 1.68
N GLN A 19 0.03 -17.79 2.80
CA GLN A 19 0.58 -17.60 4.15
C GLN A 19 1.95 -18.28 4.31
N GLY A 20 2.15 -19.43 3.66
CA GLY A 20 3.42 -20.16 3.67
C GLY A 20 4.54 -19.53 2.84
N GLY A 21 4.29 -18.43 2.11
CA GLY A 21 5.27 -17.67 1.33
C GLY A 21 5.44 -18.11 -0.13
N LEU A 22 4.43 -18.76 -0.72
CA LEU A 22 4.40 -19.01 -2.16
C LEU A 22 3.61 -17.88 -2.83
N ILE A 23 4.23 -17.23 -3.79
CA ILE A 23 3.63 -16.15 -4.58
C ILE A 23 3.30 -16.70 -5.96
N HIS A 24 2.06 -16.49 -6.40
CA HIS A 24 1.63 -16.80 -7.76
C HIS A 24 1.46 -15.50 -8.55
N MET A 25 2.07 -15.44 -9.73
CA MET A 25 1.94 -14.33 -10.67
C MET A 25 1.13 -14.79 -11.87
N TRP A 26 0.00 -14.12 -12.11
CA TRP A 26 -0.86 -14.35 -13.25
C TRP A 26 -0.84 -13.16 -14.20
N THR A 27 -0.92 -13.43 -15.49
CA THR A 27 -1.20 -12.41 -16.50
C THR A 27 -2.65 -12.52 -16.94
N ILE A 28 -3.30 -11.36 -17.04
CA ILE A 28 -4.64 -11.25 -17.61
C ILE A 28 -4.51 -11.21 -19.13
N PHE A 29 -5.09 -12.20 -19.79
CA PHE A 29 -5.22 -12.24 -21.24
C PHE A 29 -6.66 -11.90 -21.64
N ARG A 30 -6.83 -11.03 -22.64
CA ARG A 30 -8.14 -10.71 -23.22
C ARG A 30 -8.21 -11.18 -24.67
N SER A 31 -9.25 -11.93 -25.01
CA SER A 31 -9.45 -12.42 -26.37
C SER A 31 -9.95 -11.31 -27.31
N ALA A 32 -9.23 -11.02 -28.39
CA ALA A 32 -9.61 -10.00 -29.38
C ALA A 32 -10.81 -10.37 -30.27
N ILE A 33 -11.28 -11.63 -30.21
CA ILE A 33 -12.40 -12.14 -31.03
C ILE A 33 -13.73 -11.41 -30.71
N CYS A 34 -13.79 -10.66 -29.61
CA CYS A 34 -14.98 -9.92 -29.20
C CYS A 34 -15.24 -8.63 -30.01
N GLY A 35 -14.26 -8.11 -30.77
CA GLY A 35 -14.50 -6.97 -31.68
C GLY A 35 -15.35 -7.32 -32.90
N GLN A 36 -15.55 -8.62 -33.19
CA GLN A 36 -16.28 -9.12 -34.36
C GLN A 36 -17.31 -10.20 -34.02
N LYS A 37 -17.95 -10.15 -32.85
CA LYS A 37 -19.12 -11.02 -32.62
C LYS A 37 -20.33 -10.44 -33.38
N SER A 38 -20.67 -11.16 -34.45
CA SER A 38 -21.87 -11.08 -35.29
C SER A 38 -23.14 -10.70 -34.53
N LYS A 39 -24.02 -9.93 -35.18
CA LYS A 39 -25.33 -9.40 -34.75
C LYS A 39 -26.35 -10.44 -34.20
N HIS A 40 -25.97 -11.70 -33.98
CA HIS A 40 -26.88 -12.80 -33.66
C HIS A 40 -26.61 -13.56 -32.35
N TYR A 41 -25.62 -13.19 -31.53
CA TYR A 41 -25.42 -13.81 -30.21
C TYR A 41 -25.48 -12.77 -29.09
N THR A 42 -26.59 -12.76 -28.36
CA THR A 42 -26.90 -11.89 -27.20
C THR A 42 -26.39 -12.42 -25.87
N THR A 43 -25.45 -13.38 -25.86
CA THR A 43 -24.91 -13.93 -24.62
C THR A 43 -23.78 -13.03 -24.12
N VAL A 44 -24.11 -12.17 -23.16
CA VAL A 44 -23.13 -11.44 -22.35
C VAL A 44 -22.22 -12.47 -21.69
N ASP A 45 -20.91 -12.37 -21.89
CA ASP A 45 -19.95 -13.24 -21.21
C ASP A 45 -19.87 -12.86 -19.72
N LEU A 46 -20.33 -13.77 -18.87
CA LEU A 46 -20.31 -13.62 -17.40
C LEU A 46 -18.94 -13.96 -16.80
N GLY A 47 -17.94 -14.29 -17.61
CA GLY A 47 -16.58 -14.64 -17.16
C GLY A 47 -16.48 -16.01 -16.47
N GLN A 48 -17.53 -16.83 -16.56
CA GLN A 48 -17.62 -18.16 -15.94
C GLN A 48 -17.27 -19.30 -16.92
N SER A 49 -17.14 -18.98 -18.20
CA SER A 49 -16.88 -19.99 -19.23
C SER A 49 -15.38 -20.21 -19.41
N TYR A 50 -14.97 -21.46 -19.68
CA TYR A 50 -13.58 -21.80 -20.04
C TYR A 50 -13.08 -21.01 -21.28
N TRP A 51 -14.01 -20.54 -22.11
CA TRP A 51 -13.75 -19.73 -23.30
C TRP A 51 -14.02 -18.24 -23.11
N GLY A 52 -14.15 -17.79 -21.86
CA GLY A 52 -14.42 -16.41 -21.53
C GLY A 52 -13.41 -15.44 -22.15
N ASP A 53 -13.89 -14.22 -22.34
CA ASP A 53 -13.18 -13.12 -22.97
C ASP A 53 -11.99 -12.64 -22.12
N VAL A 54 -11.97 -12.97 -20.82
CA VAL A 54 -10.86 -12.73 -19.88
C VAL A 54 -10.33 -14.05 -19.33
N ARG A 55 -9.02 -14.27 -19.40
CA ARG A 55 -8.35 -15.45 -18.85
C ARG A 55 -7.18 -15.06 -17.95
N LEU A 56 -6.98 -15.81 -16.88
CA LEU A 56 -5.80 -15.70 -16.03
C LEU A 56 -4.84 -16.83 -16.36
N ILE A 57 -3.64 -16.49 -16.82
CA ILE A 57 -2.59 -17.44 -17.12
C ILE A 57 -1.55 -17.33 -16.02
N LEU A 58 -1.30 -18.42 -15.30
CA LEU A 58 -0.21 -18.45 -14.34
C LEU A 58 1.12 -18.43 -15.10
N VAL A 59 1.94 -17.41 -14.82
CA VAL A 59 3.19 -17.19 -15.54
C VAL A 59 4.39 -17.62 -14.70
N LYS A 60 4.36 -17.33 -13.39
CA LYS A 60 5.51 -17.57 -12.51
C LYS A 60 5.06 -17.90 -11.10
N ARG A 61 5.81 -18.76 -10.44
CA ARG A 61 5.74 -18.98 -8.99
C ARG A 61 7.05 -18.52 -8.37
N LEU A 62 6.96 -17.75 -7.29
CA LEU A 62 8.09 -17.23 -6.54
C LEU A 62 7.98 -17.70 -5.09
N ARG A 63 9.10 -18.09 -4.49
CA ARG A 63 9.15 -18.46 -3.06
C ARG A 63 9.82 -17.33 -2.30
N VAL A 64 9.18 -16.87 -1.24
CA VAL A 64 9.80 -15.96 -0.28
C VAL A 64 10.97 -16.68 0.38
N ASN A 65 12.18 -16.17 0.18
CA ASN A 65 13.38 -16.74 0.78
C ASN A 65 13.43 -16.37 2.26
N SER A 66 13.19 -17.34 3.13
CA SER A 66 13.43 -17.17 4.56
C SER A 66 14.85 -17.62 4.90
N ALA A 67 15.70 -16.68 5.31
CA ALA A 67 17.01 -17.01 5.87
C ALA A 67 16.89 -17.93 7.10
N SER A 68 15.81 -17.81 7.86
CA SER A 68 15.45 -18.75 8.92
C SER A 68 14.52 -19.83 8.37
N ARG A 69 15.01 -21.07 8.21
CA ARG A 69 14.17 -22.26 7.93
C ARG A 69 13.24 -22.64 9.11
N SER A 70 12.89 -21.70 9.98
CA SER A 70 11.91 -21.94 11.03
C SER A 70 10.56 -22.18 10.39
N LEU A 71 9.92 -23.29 10.75
CA LEU A 71 8.61 -23.68 10.25
C LEU A 71 7.49 -22.67 10.63
N ASP A 72 7.77 -21.71 11.52
CA ASP A 72 6.80 -20.75 12.07
C ASP A 72 6.83 -19.35 11.41
N LEU A 73 7.51 -19.18 10.26
CA LEU A 73 7.45 -17.90 9.54
C LEU A 73 6.18 -17.85 8.69
N GLU A 74 5.31 -16.89 8.97
CA GLU A 74 4.10 -16.63 8.19
C GLU A 74 4.22 -15.32 7.43
N CYS A 75 3.77 -15.30 6.17
CA CYS A 75 3.62 -14.09 5.40
C CYS A 75 2.28 -13.42 5.71
N THR A 76 2.31 -12.13 6.07
CA THR A 76 1.17 -11.42 6.66
C THR A 76 0.55 -10.38 5.72
N CYS A 77 1.35 -9.80 4.83
CA CYS A 77 0.88 -8.85 3.82
C CYS A 77 1.81 -8.84 2.61
N MET A 78 1.30 -8.37 1.46
CA MET A 78 2.06 -8.20 0.23
C MET A 78 1.69 -6.90 -0.44
N THR A 79 2.69 -6.23 -1.02
CA THR A 79 2.51 -5.13 -1.97
C THR A 79 3.42 -5.35 -3.17
N VAL A 80 3.00 -4.86 -4.33
CA VAL A 80 3.76 -4.90 -5.57
C VAL A 80 3.92 -3.48 -6.08
N PHE A 81 5.15 -3.08 -6.35
CA PHE A 81 5.48 -1.73 -6.78
C PHE A 81 6.60 -1.77 -7.82
N ASN A 82 6.31 -1.34 -9.05
CA ASN A 82 7.24 -1.34 -10.18
C ASN A 82 7.96 -2.68 -10.37
N GLN A 83 7.21 -3.77 -10.51
CA GLN A 83 7.74 -5.13 -10.69
C GLN A 83 8.50 -5.71 -9.49
N ASP A 84 8.66 -4.95 -8.41
CA ASP A 84 9.19 -5.45 -7.15
C ASP A 84 8.06 -5.85 -6.21
N ILE A 85 8.28 -6.93 -5.46
CA ILE A 85 7.32 -7.55 -4.58
C ILE A 85 7.87 -7.45 -3.16
N PHE A 86 7.09 -6.88 -2.27
CA PHE A 86 7.44 -6.73 -0.85
C PHE A 86 6.46 -7.56 -0.02
N VAL A 87 6.99 -8.41 0.84
CA VAL A 87 6.21 -9.33 1.67
C VAL A 87 6.54 -9.10 3.14
N GLY A 88 5.54 -8.70 3.92
CA GLY A 88 5.66 -8.63 5.37
C GLY A 88 5.57 -10.02 6.00
N THR A 89 6.27 -10.21 7.11
CA THR A 89 6.27 -11.48 7.85
C THR A 89 5.87 -11.31 9.31
N SER A 90 5.44 -12.40 9.95
CA SER A 90 5.14 -12.47 11.38
C SER A 90 6.36 -12.20 12.28
N LYS A 91 7.57 -12.17 11.72
CA LYS A 91 8.84 -11.99 12.44
C LYS A 91 9.50 -10.61 12.21
N GLY A 92 8.75 -9.64 11.68
CA GLY A 92 9.23 -8.26 11.56
C GLY A 92 10.18 -7.99 10.42
N VAL A 93 10.29 -8.93 9.47
CA VAL A 93 11.09 -8.78 8.26
C VAL A 93 10.18 -8.49 7.08
N VAL A 94 10.56 -7.51 6.26
CA VAL A 94 9.96 -7.31 4.93
C VAL A 94 10.89 -7.94 3.90
N GLN A 95 10.43 -9.00 3.24
CA GLN A 95 11.16 -9.67 2.16
C GLN A 95 10.94 -8.93 0.86
N HIS A 96 12.00 -8.76 0.06
CA HIS A 96 11.98 -8.06 -1.22
C HIS A 96 12.36 -9.04 -2.32
N LEU A 97 11.50 -9.18 -3.31
CA LEU A 97 11.72 -10.03 -4.48
C LEU A 97 11.48 -9.22 -5.73
N SER A 98 12.07 -9.64 -6.85
CA SER A 98 11.74 -9.09 -8.16
C SER A 98 10.86 -10.07 -8.94
N SER A 99 9.84 -9.56 -9.62
CA SER A 99 9.02 -10.35 -10.54
C SER A 99 9.79 -10.78 -11.78
N THR A 100 10.68 -9.92 -12.27
CA THR A 100 11.43 -10.09 -13.53
C THR A 100 12.85 -10.58 -13.31
N SER A 101 13.53 -10.08 -12.27
CA SER A 101 14.90 -10.47 -11.92
C SER A 101 14.95 -11.71 -11.02
N SER A 102 16.08 -12.42 -11.05
CA SER A 102 16.39 -13.50 -10.09
C SER A 102 16.86 -12.98 -8.73
N THR A 103 17.25 -11.71 -8.64
CA THR A 103 17.79 -11.09 -7.43
C THR A 103 17.20 -9.70 -7.19
N SER A 104 17.14 -9.34 -5.91
CA SER A 104 16.71 -8.05 -5.38
C SER A 104 17.73 -7.64 -4.33
N ILE A 105 18.17 -6.39 -4.36
CA ILE A 105 19.15 -5.87 -3.41
C ILE A 105 18.62 -4.54 -2.85
N PRO A 106 18.46 -4.44 -1.51
CA PRO A 106 18.53 -5.53 -0.53
C PRO A 106 17.44 -6.58 -0.78
N ASN A 107 17.65 -7.82 -0.35
CA ASN A 107 16.64 -8.89 -0.47
C ASN A 107 15.67 -8.92 0.72
N SER A 108 15.98 -8.18 1.78
CA SER A 108 15.15 -8.06 2.98
C SER A 108 15.40 -6.74 3.68
N TYR A 109 14.40 -6.29 4.42
CA TYR A 109 14.46 -5.12 5.29
C TYR A 109 14.16 -5.56 6.72
N LEU A 110 15.08 -5.25 7.62
CA LEU A 110 15.09 -5.71 9.00
C LEU A 110 14.61 -4.60 9.93
N SER A 111 14.04 -4.98 11.07
CA SER A 111 13.84 -4.04 12.18
C SER A 111 15.20 -3.69 12.81
N ASN A 112 15.34 -2.47 13.34
CA ASN A 112 16.48 -2.11 14.19
C ASN A 112 16.39 -2.72 15.60
N THR A 113 15.22 -3.23 15.98
CA THR A 113 14.98 -3.89 17.26
C THR A 113 15.02 -5.41 17.09
N GLU A 114 15.50 -6.12 18.10
CA GLU A 114 15.48 -7.60 18.14
C GLU A 114 14.08 -8.17 18.37
N GLU A 115 13.09 -7.30 18.60
CA GLU A 115 11.70 -7.69 18.78
C GLU A 115 11.10 -8.26 17.49
N LEU A 116 10.57 -9.49 17.59
CA LEU A 116 9.86 -10.17 16.52
C LEU A 116 8.43 -9.63 16.39
N LEU A 117 8.31 -8.40 15.89
CA LEU A 117 7.04 -7.72 15.70
C LEU A 117 6.43 -8.11 14.35
N SER A 118 5.20 -8.62 14.33
CA SER A 118 4.56 -8.94 13.05
C SER A 118 4.39 -7.69 12.19
N VAL A 119 4.83 -7.77 10.94
CA VAL A 119 4.47 -6.76 9.92
C VAL A 119 2.98 -6.89 9.64
N LYS A 120 2.26 -5.77 9.56
CA LYS A 120 0.80 -5.75 9.34
C LYS A 120 0.43 -5.12 8.00
N CYS A 121 1.12 -4.05 7.61
CA CYS A 121 0.89 -3.39 6.33
C CYS A 121 2.19 -2.74 5.81
N ILE A 122 2.25 -2.58 4.49
CA ILE A 122 3.35 -1.92 3.77
C ILE A 122 2.70 -0.94 2.81
N GLU A 123 3.14 0.31 2.81
CA GLU A 123 2.55 1.37 1.97
C GLU A 123 3.66 2.23 1.35
N HIS A 124 3.70 2.26 0.01
CA HIS A 124 4.75 2.94 -0.75
C HIS A 124 4.50 4.44 -0.85
N CYS A 125 5.57 5.23 -0.72
CA CYS A 125 5.47 6.67 -0.91
C CYS A 125 5.09 6.98 -2.37
N PRO A 126 3.99 7.70 -2.62
CA PRO A 126 3.54 8.00 -3.98
C PRO A 126 4.38 9.08 -4.67
N TYR A 127 5.23 9.81 -3.94
CA TYR A 127 6.04 10.91 -4.47
C TYR A 127 7.50 10.55 -4.72
N ASP A 128 8.01 9.53 -4.02
CA ASP A 128 9.38 9.07 -4.18
C ASP A 128 9.43 7.55 -3.99
N LYS A 129 9.70 6.87 -5.10
CA LYS A 129 9.75 5.42 -5.22
C LYS A 129 10.76 4.75 -4.31
N GLU A 130 11.70 5.50 -3.74
CA GLU A 130 12.76 4.98 -2.88
C GLU A 130 12.28 4.76 -1.44
N TYR A 131 11.10 5.28 -1.06
CA TYR A 131 10.62 5.24 0.32
C TYR A 131 9.31 4.49 0.47
N PHE A 132 9.17 3.78 1.60
CA PHE A 132 7.94 3.12 1.98
C PHE A 132 7.80 3.06 3.50
N LEU A 133 6.55 2.94 3.96
CA LEU A 133 6.20 2.78 5.37
C LEU A 133 5.82 1.34 5.65
N VAL A 134 6.14 0.88 6.87
CA VAL A 134 5.78 -0.44 7.38
C VAL A 134 5.13 -0.27 8.74
N GLY A 135 3.91 -0.79 8.89
CA GLY A 135 3.17 -0.82 10.15
C GLY A 135 3.33 -2.17 10.85
N PHE A 136 3.50 -2.14 12.18
CA PHE A 136 3.77 -3.31 13.01
C PHE A 136 2.64 -3.61 14.00
N SER A 137 2.68 -4.81 14.59
CA SER A 137 1.70 -5.26 15.59
C SER A 137 1.71 -4.49 16.90
N ASN A 138 2.79 -3.77 17.20
CA ASN A 138 2.90 -2.94 18.41
C ASN A 138 2.60 -1.45 18.16
N GLY A 139 1.89 -1.11 17.09
CA GLY A 139 1.54 0.29 16.80
C GLY A 139 2.69 1.13 16.25
N GLN A 140 3.90 0.58 16.14
CA GLN A 140 5.02 1.28 15.52
C GLN A 140 4.85 1.36 14.01
N ILE A 141 5.34 2.47 13.44
CA ILE A 141 5.54 2.63 12.02
C ILE A 141 7.02 2.92 11.79
N LYS A 142 7.60 2.25 10.79
CA LYS A 142 8.98 2.47 10.38
C LYS A 142 9.02 2.90 8.92
N MET A 143 9.84 3.89 8.63
CA MET A 143 10.11 4.34 7.27
C MET A 143 11.41 3.71 6.78
N TYR A 144 11.36 3.11 5.61
CA TYR A 144 12.50 2.46 4.98
C TYR A 144 12.89 3.20 3.71
N ASN A 145 14.19 3.16 3.41
CA ASN A 145 14.70 3.45 2.07
C ASN A 145 14.98 2.13 1.37
N ARG A 146 14.55 1.98 0.12
CA ARG A 146 14.71 0.75 -0.65
C ARG A 146 16.15 0.31 -0.84
N LYS A 147 17.13 1.21 -0.71
CA LYS A 147 18.56 0.91 -0.84
C LYS A 147 19.23 0.52 0.48
N ARG A 148 18.53 0.59 1.62
CA ARG A 148 19.08 0.30 2.95
C ARG A 148 18.26 -0.81 3.61
N GLU A 149 18.93 -1.79 4.21
CA GLU A 149 18.26 -2.89 4.93
C GLU A 149 17.57 -2.43 6.21
N LYS A 150 18.13 -1.41 6.88
CA LYS A 150 17.61 -0.86 8.13
C LYS A 150 16.67 0.33 7.88
N PRO A 151 15.66 0.53 8.73
CA PRO A 151 14.78 1.69 8.64
C PRO A 151 15.55 2.99 8.87
N LEU A 152 15.11 4.06 8.21
CA LEU A 152 15.60 5.42 8.42
C LEU A 152 15.12 5.99 9.75
N ILE A 153 13.86 5.73 10.09
CA ILE A 153 13.25 6.21 11.34
C ILE A 153 12.13 5.27 11.78
N SER A 154 11.89 5.25 13.08
CA SER A 154 10.75 4.61 13.73
C SER A 154 9.98 5.65 14.55
N PHE A 155 8.65 5.66 14.44
CA PHE A 155 7.80 6.54 15.23
C PHE A 155 6.57 5.78 15.75
N ALA A 156 5.98 6.29 16.84
CA ALA A 156 4.82 5.70 17.51
C ALA A 156 3.54 5.97 16.71
N GLY A 157 3.26 5.16 15.68
CA GLY A 157 2.20 5.38 14.69
C GLY A 157 0.79 5.55 15.24
N THR A 158 0.50 4.91 16.38
CA THR A 158 -0.80 4.98 17.09
C THR A 158 -0.86 6.11 18.13
N GLY A 159 0.15 6.99 18.14
CA GLY A 159 0.07 8.30 18.77
C GLY A 159 0.29 8.37 20.28
N ASN A 160 0.53 7.25 20.97
CA ASN A 160 0.89 7.27 22.38
C ASN A 160 1.88 6.14 22.77
N PRO A 161 3.10 6.47 23.23
CA PRO A 161 4.02 5.48 23.79
C PRO A 161 3.53 4.82 25.09
N ASN A 162 2.58 5.44 25.78
CA ASN A 162 2.08 5.02 27.10
C ASN A 162 0.75 4.26 27.05
N ASP A 163 0.11 4.17 25.90
CA ASP A 163 -1.10 3.36 25.69
C ASP A 163 -0.65 1.94 25.30
N PRO A 164 -1.36 0.85 25.69
CA PRO A 164 -1.17 -0.46 25.08
C PRO A 164 -1.00 -0.34 23.56
N ALA A 165 0.18 -0.76 23.12
CA ALA A 165 0.55 -0.82 21.73
C ALA A 165 -0.43 -1.72 20.97
N VAL A 166 -1.17 -1.15 20.02
CA VAL A 166 -2.17 -1.86 19.21
C VAL A 166 -1.75 -1.96 17.75
N ASP A 167 -2.17 -3.02 17.06
CA ASP A 167 -1.79 -3.29 15.67
C ASP A 167 -2.06 -2.09 14.75
N VAL A 168 -1.10 -1.74 13.90
CA VAL A 168 -1.31 -0.85 12.75
C VAL A 168 -2.00 -1.63 11.62
N ARG A 169 -3.31 -1.46 11.43
CA ARG A 169 -4.06 -2.20 10.38
C ARG A 169 -3.76 -1.68 8.98
N TYR A 170 -3.85 -0.37 8.78
CA TYR A 170 -3.66 0.25 7.47
C TYR A 170 -2.83 1.52 7.58
N ILE A 171 -2.03 1.74 6.54
CA ILE A 171 -1.38 3.01 6.26
C ILE A 171 -1.81 3.41 4.85
N CYS A 172 -2.26 4.65 4.67
CA CYS A 172 -2.63 5.18 3.36
C CYS A 172 -1.95 6.53 3.15
N TRP A 173 -1.03 6.64 2.19
CA TRP A 173 -0.46 7.95 1.83
C TRP A 173 -1.48 8.79 1.07
N SER A 174 -1.54 10.08 1.41
CA SER A 174 -2.22 11.05 0.57
C SER A 174 -1.52 11.13 -0.79
N LYS A 175 -2.29 10.93 -1.87
CA LYS A 175 -1.79 11.05 -3.24
C LYS A 175 -1.72 12.51 -3.73
N HIS A 176 -2.17 13.48 -2.90
CA HIS A 176 -2.22 14.92 -3.25
C HIS A 176 -1.53 15.86 -2.27
N ARG A 177 -1.07 15.35 -1.13
CA ARG A 177 -0.25 16.07 -0.15
C ARG A 177 0.96 15.24 0.28
N LEU A 178 2.15 15.73 -0.03
CA LEU A 178 3.42 15.12 0.43
C LEU A 178 3.52 15.18 1.95
N GLY A 179 4.02 14.11 2.55
CA GLY A 179 4.19 14.01 4.00
C GLY A 179 2.94 13.53 4.74
N LEU A 180 1.74 13.76 4.18
CA LEU A 180 0.47 13.36 4.79
C LEU A 180 0.15 11.89 4.55
N PHE A 181 -0.07 11.14 5.63
CA PHE A 181 -0.61 9.79 5.58
C PHE A 181 -1.57 9.53 6.74
N PHE A 182 -2.42 8.54 6.55
CA PHE A 182 -3.46 8.13 7.49
C PHE A 182 -3.13 6.74 8.01
N VAL A 183 -3.35 6.54 9.30
CA VAL A 183 -3.08 5.28 9.99
C VAL A 183 -4.37 4.85 10.67
N LEU A 184 -4.88 3.67 10.32
CA LEU A 184 -5.98 3.04 11.05
C LEU A 184 -5.40 1.94 11.94
N ASP A 185 -5.66 2.01 13.23
CA ASP A 185 -5.23 1.00 14.19
C ASP A 185 -6.30 -0.06 14.47
N SER A 186 -5.98 -1.04 15.32
CA SER A 186 -6.90 -2.13 15.64
C SER A 186 -8.05 -1.75 16.59
N ASP A 187 -7.95 -0.61 17.25
CA ASP A 187 -8.99 -0.03 18.11
C ASP A 187 -9.92 0.93 17.34
N ALA A 188 -9.87 0.91 16.00
CA ALA A 188 -10.65 1.79 15.14
C ALA A 188 -10.36 3.28 15.43
N ARG A 189 -9.10 3.62 15.70
CA ARG A 189 -8.62 5.00 15.78
C ARG A 189 -7.90 5.36 14.48
N LEU A 190 -8.24 6.53 13.97
CA LEU A 190 -7.63 7.12 12.79
C LEU A 190 -6.63 8.18 13.21
N HIS A 191 -5.35 7.97 12.89
CA HIS A 191 -4.28 8.91 13.16
C HIS A 191 -3.81 9.57 11.85
N LEU A 192 -3.77 10.90 11.84
CA LEU A 192 -3.26 11.68 10.72
C LEU A 192 -1.84 12.12 11.02
N TRP A 193 -0.92 11.76 10.14
CA TRP A 193 0.49 12.12 10.24
C TRP A 193 0.88 13.06 9.10
N ASP A 194 1.78 14.00 9.37
CA ASP A 194 2.39 14.85 8.35
C ASP A 194 3.89 14.99 8.65
N LEU A 195 4.73 14.20 7.97
CA LEU A 195 6.19 14.23 8.19
C LEU A 195 6.83 15.57 7.84
N CYS A 196 6.16 16.39 7.03
CA CYS A 196 6.60 17.76 6.76
C CYS A 196 6.27 18.71 7.91
N LYS A 197 5.53 18.27 8.94
CA LYS A 197 5.21 19.05 10.14
C LYS A 197 5.84 18.46 11.40
N SER A 198 5.60 17.17 11.69
CA SER A 198 6.12 16.48 12.87
C SER A 198 6.24 14.97 12.63
N ASP A 199 7.28 14.38 13.19
CA ASP A 199 7.55 12.94 13.28
C ASP A 199 7.40 12.39 14.71
N MET A 200 7.09 13.26 15.69
CA MET A 200 6.99 12.89 17.10
C MET A 200 5.60 12.36 17.46
N TYR A 201 4.55 13.01 16.94
CA TYR A 201 3.15 12.69 17.25
C TYR A 201 2.26 12.93 16.02
N PRO A 202 1.12 12.23 15.90
CA PRO A 202 0.15 12.51 14.85
C PRO A 202 -0.41 13.93 15.02
N LEU A 203 -0.75 14.58 13.90
CA LEU A 203 -1.46 15.86 13.89
C LEU A 203 -2.82 15.76 14.59
N TYR A 204 -3.53 14.66 14.33
CA TYR A 204 -4.85 14.38 14.88
C TYR A 204 -5.01 12.88 15.11
N SER A 205 -5.70 12.52 16.19
CA SER A 205 -6.17 11.16 16.45
C SER A 205 -7.67 11.22 16.66
N ILE A 206 -8.43 10.44 15.89
CA ILE A 206 -9.89 10.43 15.91
C ILE A 206 -10.35 9.01 16.28
N SER A 207 -11.09 8.87 17.37
CA SER A 207 -11.71 7.59 17.72
C SER A 207 -12.96 7.36 16.87
N LEU A 208 -12.98 6.24 16.14
CA LEU A 208 -14.11 5.77 15.32
C LEU A 208 -14.68 4.47 15.89
N GLN A 209 -14.45 4.21 17.18
CA GLN A 209 -14.86 2.98 17.88
C GLN A 209 -16.36 2.70 17.77
N PHE A 210 -17.20 3.74 17.86
CA PHE A 210 -18.65 3.60 17.74
C PHE A 210 -19.07 3.05 16.37
N ALA A 211 -18.38 3.43 15.30
CA ALA A 211 -18.62 2.94 13.96
C ALA A 211 -17.95 1.57 13.70
N LYS A 212 -17.08 1.09 14.59
CA LYS A 212 -16.32 -0.16 14.46
C LYS A 212 -15.66 -0.29 13.09
N VAL A 213 -14.92 0.75 12.72
CA VAL A 213 -14.21 0.85 11.42
C VAL A 213 -13.13 -0.23 11.35
N THR A 214 -13.14 -0.98 10.24
CA THR A 214 -12.22 -2.09 9.98
C THR A 214 -11.32 -1.83 8.78
N ASN A 215 -11.73 -0.98 7.84
CA ASN A 215 -11.01 -0.74 6.59
C ASN A 215 -10.91 0.75 6.28
N LEU A 216 -9.86 1.12 5.56
CA LEU A 216 -9.52 2.48 5.19
C LEU A 216 -9.01 2.49 3.75
N ASP A 217 -9.48 3.44 2.95
CA ASP A 217 -8.88 3.78 1.66
C ASP A 217 -9.06 5.26 1.33
N LEU A 218 -8.28 5.75 0.36
CA LEU A 218 -8.32 7.13 -0.13
C LEU A 218 -8.68 7.19 -1.60
N SER A 219 -9.61 8.08 -1.95
CA SER A 219 -9.94 8.32 -3.35
C SER A 219 -8.79 9.02 -4.08
N PRO A 220 -8.68 8.86 -5.41
CA PRO A 220 -7.95 9.81 -6.24
C PRO A 220 -8.55 11.22 -6.08
N TYR A 221 -7.81 12.24 -6.52
CA TYR A 221 -8.29 13.62 -6.46
C TYR A 221 -9.40 13.80 -7.47
N PHE A 222 -10.55 14.22 -6.97
CA PHE A 222 -11.69 14.55 -7.79
C PHE A 222 -11.59 16.02 -8.17
N ASP A 223 -11.50 16.29 -9.47
CA ASP A 223 -11.51 17.62 -10.07
C ASP A 223 -12.53 17.64 -11.22
N ARG A 224 -13.82 17.64 -10.86
CA ARG A 224 -14.92 17.79 -11.83
C ARG A 224 -15.99 18.71 -11.26
N ASN A 225 -16.61 19.51 -12.13
CA ASN A 225 -17.79 20.32 -11.82
C ASN A 225 -17.64 21.17 -10.55
N ALA A 226 -16.50 21.87 -10.42
CA ALA A 226 -16.16 22.73 -9.27
C ALA A 226 -15.99 22.03 -7.91
N VAL A 227 -16.10 20.70 -7.83
CA VAL A 227 -15.76 19.93 -6.62
C VAL A 227 -14.30 19.49 -6.74
N GLN A 228 -13.45 20.18 -5.98
CA GLN A 228 -12.01 19.92 -5.85
C GLN A 228 -11.74 19.27 -4.50
N SER A 229 -11.74 17.93 -4.44
CA SER A 229 -11.64 17.22 -3.17
C SER A 229 -11.10 15.81 -3.28
N SER A 230 -10.59 15.32 -2.16
CA SER A 230 -10.29 13.91 -1.94
C SER A 230 -11.22 13.37 -0.88
N PHE A 231 -11.50 12.08 -0.94
CA PHE A 231 -12.41 11.41 -0.05
C PHE A 231 -11.68 10.31 0.71
N LEU A 232 -12.06 10.17 1.98
CA LEU A 232 -11.68 9.09 2.87
C LEU A 232 -12.83 8.08 2.86
N VAL A 233 -12.54 6.83 2.50
CA VAL A 233 -13.52 5.76 2.49
C VAL A 233 -13.24 4.84 3.66
N LEU A 234 -14.27 4.60 4.48
CA LEU A 234 -14.19 3.75 5.67
C LEU A 234 -15.15 2.58 5.52
N GLY A 235 -14.64 1.37 5.75
CA GLY A 235 -15.45 0.16 5.87
C GLY A 235 -15.64 -0.19 7.35
N THR A 236 -16.84 -0.61 7.72
CA THR A 236 -17.20 -0.99 9.09
C THR A 236 -17.42 -2.49 9.20
N SER A 237 -17.26 -3.03 10.42
CA SER A 237 -17.53 -4.45 10.70
C SER A 237 -18.99 -4.88 10.48
N SER A 238 -19.93 -3.94 10.42
CA SER A 238 -21.34 -4.19 10.09
C SER A 238 -21.63 -4.22 8.58
N GLY A 239 -20.62 -3.99 7.74
CA GLY A 239 -20.77 -3.97 6.28
C GLY A 239 -21.19 -2.61 5.71
N HIS A 240 -21.30 -1.56 6.53
CA HIS A 240 -21.51 -0.20 6.03
C HIS A 240 -20.21 0.40 5.50
N VAL A 241 -20.35 1.21 4.45
CA VAL A 241 -19.28 2.04 3.87
C VAL A 241 -19.63 3.50 4.08
N GLU A 242 -18.71 4.25 4.67
CA GLU A 242 -18.82 5.69 4.87
C GLU A 242 -17.83 6.42 3.97
N VAL A 243 -18.26 7.52 3.37
CA VAL A 243 -17.42 8.35 2.50
C VAL A 243 -17.36 9.75 3.09
N HIS A 244 -16.18 10.15 3.53
CA HIS A 244 -15.94 11.42 4.20
C HIS A 244 -15.12 12.33 3.30
N ARG A 245 -15.52 13.59 3.18
CA ARG A 245 -14.74 14.59 2.44
C ARG A 245 -13.54 15.03 3.28
N ILE A 246 -12.34 14.96 2.71
CA ILE A 246 -11.14 15.47 3.36
C ILE A 246 -11.17 16.99 3.36
N ARG A 247 -10.85 17.59 4.52
CA ARG A 247 -10.81 19.05 4.68
C ARG A 247 -9.84 19.67 3.69
N LYS A 248 -10.15 20.88 3.20
CA LYS A 248 -9.39 21.54 2.13
C LYS A 248 -7.91 21.72 2.48
N GLU A 249 -7.60 21.98 3.75
CA GLU A 249 -6.25 22.20 4.27
C GLU A 249 -5.39 20.92 4.24
N LEU A 250 -6.04 19.76 4.24
CA LEU A 250 -5.42 18.43 4.13
C LEU A 250 -5.54 17.87 2.70
N GLY A 251 -6.20 18.60 1.80
CA GLY A 251 -6.36 18.25 0.40
C GLY A 251 -5.11 18.54 -0.43
N LYS A 252 -5.31 18.76 -1.73
CA LYS A 252 -4.23 18.98 -2.69
C LYS A 252 -3.39 20.21 -2.33
N GLN A 253 -2.07 20.03 -2.27
CA GLN A 253 -1.12 21.13 -2.11
C GLN A 253 -1.09 22.02 -3.35
N SER A 254 -0.84 23.31 -3.15
CA SER A 254 -0.40 24.18 -4.25
C SER A 254 1.02 23.78 -4.70
N ASP A 255 1.38 24.13 -5.94
CA ASP A 255 2.72 23.83 -6.47
C ASP A 255 3.85 24.47 -5.64
N ALA A 256 3.60 25.64 -5.07
CA ALA A 256 4.55 26.34 -4.21
C ALA A 256 4.75 25.61 -2.88
N GLU A 257 3.67 25.18 -2.25
CA GLU A 257 3.73 24.36 -1.01
C GLU A 257 4.39 23.02 -1.27
N PHE A 258 4.04 22.34 -2.36
CA PHE A 258 4.64 21.05 -2.71
C PHE A 258 6.16 21.18 -2.89
N LYS A 259 6.65 22.19 -3.61
CA LYS A 259 8.10 22.43 -3.78
C LYS A 259 8.79 22.64 -2.44
N LYS A 260 8.20 23.45 -1.56
CA LYS A 260 8.73 23.72 -0.22
C LYS A 260 8.76 22.43 0.64
N ASP A 261 7.66 21.69 0.68
CA ASP A 261 7.52 20.49 1.49
C ASP A 261 8.41 19.35 0.96
N ARG A 262 8.58 19.24 -0.36
CA ARG A 262 9.55 18.32 -0.98
C ARG A 262 10.97 18.62 -0.54
N ASN A 263 11.40 19.89 -0.58
CA ASN A 263 12.74 20.27 -0.12
C ASN A 263 12.94 19.96 1.37
N LYS A 264 11.92 20.21 2.20
CA LYS A 264 11.94 19.87 3.63
C LYS A 264 12.06 18.36 3.84
N PHE A 265 11.24 17.57 3.14
CA PHE A 265 11.25 16.12 3.21
C PHE A 265 12.60 15.54 2.78
N MET A 266 13.15 15.96 1.63
CA MET A 266 14.45 15.50 1.15
C MET A 266 15.58 15.84 2.12
N LYS A 267 15.58 17.05 2.70
CA LYS A 267 16.55 17.44 3.71
C LYS A 267 16.42 16.56 4.97
N TYR A 268 15.21 16.35 5.44
CA TYR A 268 14.91 15.51 6.59
C TYR A 268 15.39 14.07 6.40
N VAL A 269 15.05 13.42 5.29
CA VAL A 269 15.49 12.04 5.03
C VAL A 269 16.98 11.92 4.73
N SER A 270 17.67 13.00 4.34
CA SER A 270 19.11 12.97 4.05
C SER A 270 19.99 12.96 5.30
N ILE A 271 19.45 13.41 6.43
CA ILE A 271 20.16 13.46 7.73
C ILE A 271 19.82 12.24 8.62
N LEU A 272 18.95 11.35 8.14
CA LEU A 272 18.62 10.05 8.74
C LEU A 272 19.48 8.93 8.12
#